data_AF-A0A228IXV2-F1
#
_entry.id   AF-A0A228IXV2-F1
#
_cell.length_a   1.000
_cell.length_b   1.000
_cell.length_c   1.000
_cell.angle_alpha   90.00
_cell.angle_beta   90.00
_cell.angle_gamma   90.00
#
_symmetry.space_group_name_H-M   'P 1'
#
loop_
_entity.id
_entity.type
_entity.pdbx_description
1 polymer ?
#
loop_
_entity_poly.entity_id
_entity_poly.type
_entity_poly.pdbx_seq_one_letter_code
_entity_poly.pdbx_strand_id
1 'polypeptide(L)'
;MDNQNQTTPQKQRLHPLIATAAGAVIVASLAATAAITGVFPKASSSNEQNGQTQAALIASQPAVDTAAAASAALAAQAQQQAAEQAAAQQKAAVAQAEPKPAPRPAAPHRRHTTAPQPPQYAQQPSAPAQTYCQSCGTVVAVTPIRTPGQSSGIGAVGGAAAGGLLGNQFGHGNGRTAMTIIGALGGGLAGNQVEKQVRAETDYQVQVQMESGATRTFTYHNQQPPFGQGQRVRIENGTLVGA
;
A
#
# COMPACT_ATOMS: atom_id res chain seq x y z
N MET A 1 18.19 -28.70 52.51
CA MET A 1 18.44 -27.93 51.28
C MET A 1 17.33 -28.29 50.30
N ASP A 2 16.21 -27.56 50.32
CA ASP A 2 15.05 -27.86 49.48
C ASP A 2 15.00 -26.89 48.30
N ASN A 3 15.09 -27.46 47.09
CA ASN A 3 15.19 -26.76 45.83
C ASN A 3 13.79 -26.41 45.30
N GLN A 4 13.38 -25.15 45.44
CA GLN A 4 12.10 -24.61 44.96
C GLN A 4 12.21 -24.21 43.49
N ASN A 5 11.94 -25.15 42.58
CA ASN A 5 11.80 -24.86 41.14
C ASN A 5 10.40 -24.26 40.87
N GLN A 6 10.25 -22.95 41.02
CA GLN A 6 9.02 -22.23 40.69
C GLN A 6 8.88 -22.09 39.16
N THR A 7 8.03 -22.91 38.55
CA THR A 7 7.52 -22.71 37.19
C THR A 7 6.37 -21.69 37.24
N THR A 8 6.62 -20.48 36.76
CA THR A 8 5.56 -19.48 36.57
C THR A 8 4.73 -19.81 35.31
N PRO A 9 3.39 -19.82 35.37
CA PRO A 9 2.57 -19.97 34.17
C PRO A 9 2.59 -18.66 33.37
N GLN A 10 3.39 -18.63 32.30
CA GLN A 10 3.35 -17.57 31.29
C GLN A 10 1.98 -17.57 30.59
N LYS A 11 1.13 -16.61 30.97
CA LYS A 11 -0.18 -16.36 30.36
C LYS A 11 0.02 -15.86 28.92
N GLN A 12 0.07 -16.79 27.97
CA GLN A 12 0.14 -16.49 26.54
C GLN A 12 -1.08 -15.65 26.13
N ARG A 13 -0.85 -14.37 25.80
CA ARG A 13 -1.88 -13.51 25.22
C ARG A 13 -2.00 -13.84 23.74
N LEU A 14 -3.08 -14.51 23.38
CA LEU A 14 -3.46 -14.75 21.98
C LEU A 14 -3.64 -13.41 21.27
N HIS A 15 -2.91 -13.23 20.15
CA HIS A 15 -3.08 -12.06 19.30
C HIS A 15 -4.49 -12.05 18.70
N PRO A 16 -5.17 -10.89 18.65
CA PRO A 16 -6.56 -10.80 18.19
C PRO A 16 -6.75 -11.34 16.76
N LEU A 17 -5.72 -11.27 15.91
CA LEU A 17 -5.73 -11.87 14.57
C LEU A 17 -5.73 -13.40 14.57
N ILE A 18 -5.05 -14.02 15.55
CA ILE A 18 -5.01 -15.49 15.69
C ILE A 18 -6.36 -15.99 16.21
N ALA A 19 -7.01 -15.25 17.11
CA ALA A 19 -8.32 -15.60 17.62
C ALA A 19 -9.40 -15.55 16.53
N THR A 20 -9.39 -14.54 15.65
CA THR A 20 -10.32 -14.47 14.52
C THR A 20 -10.08 -15.56 13.49
N ALA A 21 -8.81 -15.89 13.20
CA ALA A 21 -8.46 -16.97 12.29
C ALA A 21 -8.91 -18.33 12.83
N ALA A 22 -8.69 -18.60 14.12
CA ALA A 22 -9.11 -19.84 14.76
C ALA A 22 -10.64 -20.02 14.75
N GLY A 23 -11.40 -18.94 14.98
CA GLY A 23 -12.86 -18.98 14.90
C GLY A 23 -13.37 -19.36 13.50
N ALA A 24 -12.80 -18.78 12.44
CA ALA A 24 -13.21 -19.07 11.07
C ALA A 24 -12.92 -20.54 10.66
N VAL A 25 -11.78 -21.08 11.10
CA VAL A 25 -11.40 -22.48 10.80
C VAL A 25 -12.34 -23.49 11.46
N ILE A 26 -12.80 -23.22 12.69
CA ILE A 26 -13.73 -24.11 13.39
C ILE A 26 -15.10 -24.16 12.69
N VAL A 27 -15.64 -23.00 12.30
CA VAL A 27 -16.94 -22.91 11.60
C VAL A 27 -16.86 -23.61 10.23
N ALA A 28 -15.79 -23.39 9.48
CA ALA A 28 -15.59 -24.04 8.18
C ALA A 28 -15.45 -25.57 8.31
N SER A 29 -14.74 -26.04 9.35
CA SER A 29 -14.55 -27.48 9.60
C SER A 29 -15.86 -28.18 9.97
N LEU A 30 -16.73 -27.53 10.75
CA LEU A 30 -18.05 -28.06 11.09
C LEU A 30 -19.00 -28.13 9.88
N ALA A 31 -18.93 -27.15 8.97
CA ALA A 31 -19.72 -27.18 7.75
C ALA A 31 -19.25 -28.30 6.78
N ALA A 32 -17.94 -28.51 6.68
CA ALA A 32 -17.36 -29.56 5.85
C ALA A 32 -17.73 -30.97 6.34
N THR A 33 -17.70 -31.21 7.66
CA THR A 33 -18.10 -32.50 8.21
C THR A 33 -19.60 -32.77 8.05
N ALA A 34 -20.46 -31.76 8.17
CA ALA A 34 -21.90 -31.89 7.90
C ALA A 34 -22.19 -32.28 6.43
N ALA A 35 -21.41 -31.76 5.48
CA ALA A 35 -21.56 -32.07 4.06
C ALA A 35 -21.13 -33.52 3.74
N ILE A 36 -20.04 -34.00 4.36
CA ILE A 36 -19.54 -35.37 4.14
C ILE A 36 -20.41 -36.41 4.85
N THR A 37 -20.95 -36.09 6.03
CA THR A 37 -21.81 -37.02 6.80
C THR A 37 -23.26 -37.05 6.34
N GLY A 38 -23.64 -36.22 5.36
CA GLY A 38 -24.97 -36.25 4.75
C GLY A 38 -26.10 -35.78 5.68
N VAL A 39 -25.79 -35.10 6.78
CA VAL A 39 -26.77 -34.55 7.73
C VAL A 39 -27.25 -33.18 7.26
N PHE A 40 -27.72 -33.10 6.00
CA PHE A 40 -28.46 -31.95 5.51
C PHE A 40 -29.94 -32.36 5.32
N PRO A 41 -30.90 -31.60 5.86
CA PRO A 41 -32.32 -31.85 5.62
C PRO A 41 -32.57 -31.89 4.11
N LYS A 42 -33.10 -33.00 3.60
CA LYS A 42 -33.54 -33.14 2.21
C LYS A 42 -34.68 -32.16 1.96
N ALA A 43 -34.39 -31.04 1.31
CA ALA A 43 -35.41 -30.26 0.63
C ALA A 43 -35.79 -31.02 -0.65
N SER A 44 -36.90 -31.75 -0.59
CA SER A 44 -37.52 -32.36 -1.76
C SER A 44 -38.02 -31.25 -2.68
N SER A 45 -37.48 -31.17 -3.90
CA SER A 45 -38.21 -30.61 -5.02
C SER A 45 -38.18 -31.65 -6.13
N SER A 46 -39.35 -32.27 -6.30
CA SER A 46 -39.69 -33.10 -7.44
C SER A 46 -39.42 -32.31 -8.71
N ASN A 47 -38.71 -32.91 -9.66
CA ASN A 47 -38.92 -32.68 -11.09
C ASN A 47 -38.21 -33.81 -11.85
N GLU A 48 -38.99 -34.83 -12.17
CA GLU A 48 -38.68 -35.77 -13.23
C GLU A 48 -38.78 -35.03 -14.57
N GLN A 49 -37.68 -34.87 -15.31
CA GLN A 49 -37.78 -34.62 -16.75
C GLN A 49 -36.52 -35.10 -17.51
N ASN A 50 -36.59 -36.37 -17.91
CA ASN A 50 -36.15 -36.95 -19.18
C ASN A 50 -34.76 -36.56 -19.75
N GLY A 51 -33.78 -37.45 -19.62
CA GLY A 51 -32.38 -37.29 -20.05
C GLY A 51 -32.07 -37.51 -21.54
N GLN A 52 -33.01 -37.29 -22.48
CA GLN A 52 -32.76 -37.59 -23.91
C GLN A 52 -32.97 -36.43 -24.89
N THR A 53 -33.13 -35.18 -24.43
CA THR A 53 -33.28 -34.02 -25.35
C THR A 53 -32.17 -32.97 -25.27
N GLN A 54 -31.17 -33.14 -24.39
CA GLN A 54 -30.16 -32.08 -24.13
C GLN A 54 -28.87 -32.19 -24.96
N ALA A 55 -28.80 -33.10 -25.93
CA ALA A 55 -27.69 -33.18 -26.89
C ALA A 55 -27.91 -32.35 -28.17
N ALA A 56 -29.14 -31.89 -28.45
CA ALA A 56 -29.46 -31.20 -29.71
C ALA A 56 -29.58 -29.65 -29.59
N LEU A 57 -29.45 -29.07 -28.40
CA LEU A 57 -29.61 -27.62 -28.18
C LEU A 57 -28.29 -26.85 -27.97
N ILE A 58 -27.14 -27.54 -28.01
CA ILE A 58 -25.82 -26.91 -27.87
C ILE A 58 -25.40 -26.17 -29.16
N ALA A 59 -26.07 -26.40 -30.29
CA ALA A 59 -25.73 -25.77 -31.57
C ALA A 59 -26.42 -24.42 -31.87
N SER A 60 -27.34 -23.94 -31.02
CA SER A 60 -28.22 -22.81 -31.39
C SER A 60 -28.57 -21.86 -30.23
N GLN A 61 -27.59 -21.31 -29.50
CA GLN A 61 -27.87 -20.16 -28.64
C GLN A 61 -26.85 -19.02 -28.82
N PRO A 62 -27.31 -17.78 -29.03
CA PRO A 62 -26.48 -16.62 -29.35
C PRO A 62 -25.76 -16.07 -28.10
N ALA A 63 -24.49 -15.71 -28.27
CA ALA A 63 -23.57 -15.27 -27.22
C ALA A 63 -23.81 -13.84 -26.68
N VAL A 64 -25.05 -13.36 -26.57
CA VAL A 64 -25.33 -11.92 -26.39
C VAL A 64 -25.61 -11.43 -24.96
N ASP A 65 -25.90 -12.29 -23.98
CA ASP A 65 -26.34 -11.76 -22.67
C ASP A 65 -25.23 -11.52 -21.63
N THR A 66 -24.09 -12.21 -21.75
CA THR A 66 -22.96 -12.01 -20.81
C THR A 66 -22.22 -10.71 -21.06
N ALA A 67 -22.15 -10.26 -22.32
CA ALA A 67 -21.53 -8.99 -22.70
C ALA A 67 -22.35 -7.79 -22.22
N ALA A 68 -23.68 -7.87 -22.26
CA ALA A 68 -24.58 -6.84 -21.79
C ALA A 68 -24.47 -6.65 -20.25
N ALA A 69 -24.47 -7.75 -19.49
CA ALA A 69 -24.30 -7.70 -18.03
C ALA A 69 -22.91 -7.18 -17.61
N ALA A 70 -21.85 -7.57 -18.34
CA ALA A 70 -20.50 -7.06 -18.11
C ALA A 70 -20.38 -5.57 -18.44
N SER A 71 -21.04 -5.10 -19.50
CA SER A 71 -21.04 -3.69 -19.90
C SER A 71 -21.82 -2.80 -18.92
N ALA A 72 -22.92 -3.31 -18.36
CA ALA A 72 -23.68 -2.63 -17.30
C ALA A 72 -22.87 -2.51 -16.00
N ALA A 73 -22.11 -3.55 -15.63
CA ALA A 73 -21.22 -3.51 -14.46
C ALA A 73 -20.05 -2.52 -14.65
N LEU A 74 -19.46 -2.45 -15.85
CA LEU A 74 -18.43 -1.45 -16.16
C LEU A 74 -18.98 -0.01 -16.13
N ALA A 75 -20.20 0.21 -16.63
CA ALA A 75 -20.85 1.52 -16.59
C ALA A 75 -21.12 1.99 -15.14
N ALA A 76 -21.54 1.07 -14.26
CA ALA A 76 -21.73 1.37 -12.84
C ALA A 76 -20.41 1.73 -12.13
N GLN A 77 -19.32 1.03 -12.46
CA GLN A 77 -17.98 1.33 -11.91
C GLN A 77 -17.44 2.69 -12.40
N ALA A 78 -17.66 3.04 -13.67
CA ALA A 78 -17.27 4.33 -14.22
C ALA A 78 -17.98 5.50 -13.52
N GLN A 79 -19.26 5.32 -13.14
CA GLN A 79 -20.04 6.36 -12.47
C GLN A 79 -19.60 6.58 -11.00
N GLN A 80 -19.17 5.51 -10.31
CA GLN A 80 -18.60 5.62 -8.95
C GLN A 80 -17.22 6.31 -8.96
N GLN A 81 -16.36 6.01 -9.93
CA GLN A 81 -15.04 6.67 -10.04
C GLN A 81 -15.16 8.16 -10.38
N ALA A 82 -16.12 8.56 -11.22
CA ALA A 82 -16.37 9.97 -11.53
C ALA A 82 -16.87 10.76 -10.30
N ALA A 83 -17.71 10.15 -9.46
CA ALA A 83 -18.19 10.78 -8.23
C ALA A 83 -17.07 10.99 -7.19
N GLU A 84 -16.15 10.04 -7.09
CA GLU A 84 -15.04 10.10 -6.14
C GLU A 84 -13.95 11.11 -6.57
N GLN A 85 -13.74 11.26 -7.89
CA GLN A 85 -12.86 12.30 -8.44
C GLN A 85 -13.44 13.71 -8.28
N ALA A 86 -14.77 13.89 -8.43
CA ALA A 86 -15.43 15.17 -8.16
C ALA A 86 -15.32 15.57 -6.68
N ALA A 87 -15.47 14.60 -5.75
CA ALA A 87 -15.30 14.84 -4.32
C ALA A 87 -13.84 15.18 -3.94
N ALA A 88 -12.85 14.58 -4.61
CA ALA A 88 -11.43 14.87 -4.39
C ALA A 88 -11.03 16.26 -4.90
N GLN A 89 -11.57 16.71 -6.04
CA GLN A 89 -11.32 18.05 -6.58
C GLN A 89 -11.91 19.15 -5.69
N GLN A 90 -13.10 18.91 -5.12
CA GLN A 90 -13.72 19.87 -4.22
C GLN A 90 -12.95 20.01 -2.91
N LYS A 91 -12.36 18.92 -2.39
CA LYS A 91 -11.50 18.97 -1.19
C LYS A 91 -10.15 19.68 -1.44
N ALA A 92 -9.62 19.64 -2.66
CA ALA A 92 -8.42 20.37 -3.04
C ALA A 92 -8.68 21.88 -3.21
N ALA A 93 -9.87 22.28 -3.68
CA ALA A 93 -10.23 23.69 -3.86
C ALA A 93 -10.40 24.45 -2.52
N VAL A 94 -10.86 23.79 -1.45
CA VAL A 94 -10.96 24.42 -0.11
C VAL A 94 -9.61 24.52 0.62
N ALA A 95 -8.60 23.73 0.23
CA ALA A 95 -7.27 23.78 0.83
C ALA A 95 -6.34 24.85 0.22
N GLN A 96 -6.72 25.45 -0.92
CA GLN A 96 -5.96 26.54 -1.55
C GLN A 96 -6.44 27.96 -1.16
N ALA A 97 -7.48 28.09 -0.33
CA ALA A 97 -7.83 29.36 0.28
C ALA A 97 -6.97 29.61 1.53
N GLU A 98 -5.64 29.67 1.33
CA GLU A 98 -4.72 30.14 2.36
C GLU A 98 -4.94 31.66 2.54
N PRO A 99 -5.16 32.16 3.76
CA PRO A 99 -5.37 33.58 4.00
C PRO A 99 -4.11 34.36 3.61
N LYS A 100 -4.26 35.26 2.63
CA LYS A 100 -3.28 36.28 2.24
C LYS A 100 -2.62 36.88 3.49
N PRO A 101 -1.28 36.82 3.65
CA PRO A 101 -0.60 37.44 4.77
C PRO A 101 -0.90 38.94 4.79
N ALA A 102 -1.43 39.42 5.92
CA ALA A 102 -1.65 40.84 6.15
C ALA A 102 -0.32 41.61 5.99
N PRO A 103 -0.32 42.79 5.34
CA PRO A 103 0.87 43.61 5.23
C PRO A 103 1.28 44.07 6.63
N ARG A 104 2.47 43.63 7.08
CA ARG A 104 3.09 44.14 8.31
C ARG A 104 3.35 45.65 8.13
N PRO A 105 2.99 46.50 9.12
CA PRO A 105 3.33 47.91 9.09
C PRO A 105 4.85 48.08 9.01
N ALA A 106 5.30 48.87 8.03
CA ALA A 106 6.70 49.26 7.92
C ALA A 106 7.12 50.00 9.19
N ALA A 107 8.13 49.47 9.88
CA ALA A 107 8.76 50.18 10.99
C ALA A 107 9.46 51.44 10.45
N PRO A 108 9.38 52.58 11.16
CA PRO A 108 9.94 53.84 10.69
C PRO A 108 11.47 53.78 10.60
N HIS A 109 12.01 54.35 9.53
CA HIS A 109 13.45 54.54 9.32
C HIS A 109 14.07 55.30 10.50
N ARG A 110 14.90 54.61 11.30
CA ARG A 110 15.80 55.26 12.26
C ARG A 110 16.84 56.05 11.46
N ARG A 111 16.85 57.36 11.68
CA ARG A 111 17.90 58.27 11.22
C ARG A 111 19.26 57.76 11.69
N HIS A 112 20.20 57.70 10.76
CA HIS A 112 21.60 57.45 11.04
C HIS A 112 22.19 58.64 11.80
N THR A 113 22.29 58.53 13.13
CA THR A 113 23.24 59.32 13.91
C THR A 113 24.60 58.64 13.82
N THR A 114 25.58 59.33 13.23
CA THR A 114 27.00 58.97 13.26
C THR A 114 27.47 58.84 14.70
N ALA A 115 27.63 57.60 15.17
CA ALA A 115 28.29 57.29 16.43
C ALA A 115 29.82 57.35 16.24
N PRO A 116 30.59 57.88 17.20
CA PRO A 116 32.05 57.84 17.19
C PRO A 116 32.56 56.39 17.13
N GLN A 117 33.51 56.13 16.26
CA GLN A 117 34.15 54.82 16.11
C GLN A 117 34.90 54.46 17.40
N PRO A 118 34.69 53.28 18.00
CA PRO A 118 35.50 52.82 19.12
C PRO A 118 36.95 52.59 18.65
N PRO A 119 37.95 52.81 19.53
CA PRO A 119 39.35 52.62 19.20
C PRO A 119 39.59 51.18 18.76
N GLN A 120 40.34 50.99 17.67
CA GLN A 120 40.72 49.68 17.16
C GLN A 120 41.64 48.98 18.17
N TYR A 121 41.04 48.22 19.09
CA TYR A 121 41.75 47.19 19.84
C TYR A 121 42.25 46.14 18.85
N ALA A 122 43.49 45.70 19.09
CA ALA A 122 44.28 44.76 18.30
C ALA A 122 43.47 43.79 17.45
N GLN A 123 43.81 43.70 16.17
CA GLN A 123 43.32 42.64 15.29
C GLN A 123 43.72 41.30 15.90
N GLN A 124 42.75 40.65 16.53
CA GLN A 124 42.88 39.28 17.01
C GLN A 124 43.11 38.40 15.78
N PRO A 125 44.11 37.51 15.76
CA PRO A 125 44.31 36.59 14.64
C PRO A 125 43.00 35.82 14.41
N SER A 126 42.34 36.10 13.28
CA SER A 126 41.18 35.33 12.85
C SER A 126 41.60 33.87 12.77
N ALA A 127 40.98 33.02 13.59
CA ALA A 127 41.25 31.59 13.59
C ALA A 127 41.15 31.06 12.14
N PRO A 128 42.03 30.14 11.72
CA PRO A 128 42.03 29.64 10.36
C PRO A 128 40.65 29.06 10.05
N ALA A 129 40.00 29.62 9.02
CA ALA A 129 38.79 29.03 8.47
C ALA A 129 39.14 27.60 8.05
N GLN A 130 38.58 26.61 8.76
CA GLN A 130 38.74 25.22 8.39
C GLN A 130 38.15 25.08 6.98
N THR A 131 38.98 24.75 6.00
CA THR A 131 38.51 24.44 4.63
C THR A 131 37.78 23.12 4.69
N TYR A 132 36.48 23.17 4.95
CA TYR A 132 35.61 21.99 4.86
C TYR A 132 35.47 21.58 3.41
N CYS A 133 35.51 20.27 3.16
CA CYS A 133 35.19 19.72 1.85
C CYS A 133 33.67 19.85 1.63
N GLN A 134 33.27 20.77 0.76
CA GLN A 134 31.84 21.06 0.48
C GLN A 134 31.07 19.86 -0.10
N SER A 135 31.77 18.93 -0.74
CA SER A 135 31.20 17.71 -1.30
C SER A 135 31.33 16.50 -0.39
N CYS A 136 32.01 16.61 0.76
CA CYS A 136 32.23 15.50 1.68
C CYS A 136 31.13 15.45 2.74
N GLY A 137 30.80 14.23 3.17
CA GLY A 137 29.83 14.00 4.23
C GLY A 137 29.90 12.58 4.79
N THR A 138 29.01 12.31 5.73
CA THR A 138 28.86 11.00 6.36
C THR A 138 27.42 10.53 6.21
N VAL A 139 27.23 9.26 5.85
CA VAL A 139 25.90 8.65 5.78
C VAL A 139 25.33 8.55 7.19
N VAL A 140 24.21 9.21 7.45
CA VAL A 140 23.54 9.19 8.76
C VAL A 140 22.42 8.17 8.84
N ALA A 141 21.79 7.82 7.72
CA ALA A 141 20.77 6.79 7.65
C ALA A 141 20.65 6.20 6.24
N VAL A 142 20.34 4.91 6.17
CA VAL A 142 19.90 4.23 4.95
C VAL A 142 18.55 3.62 5.25
N THR A 143 17.49 4.19 4.68
CA THR A 143 16.11 3.80 4.98
C THR A 143 15.50 3.11 3.77
N PRO A 144 15.09 1.83 3.88
CA PRO A 144 14.29 1.18 2.85
C PRO A 144 12.86 1.71 2.89
N ILE A 145 12.33 2.07 1.74
CA ILE A 145 10.98 2.56 1.54
C ILE A 145 10.33 1.64 0.52
N ARG A 146 9.30 0.93 0.97
CA ARG A 146 8.54 0.04 0.10
C ARG A 146 7.41 0.82 -0.56
N THR A 147 7.48 0.94 -1.87
CA THR A 147 6.47 1.61 -2.68
C THR A 147 5.59 0.55 -3.35
N PRO A 148 4.25 0.61 -3.18
CA PRO A 148 3.36 -0.33 -3.87
C PRO A 148 3.55 -0.27 -5.38
N GLY A 149 3.59 -1.43 -6.03
CA GLY A 149 3.74 -1.52 -7.47
C GLY A 149 2.50 -1.00 -8.20
N GLN A 150 2.69 -0.57 -9.45
CA GLN A 150 1.56 -0.27 -10.33
C GLN A 150 0.82 -1.57 -10.68
N SER A 151 -0.50 -1.53 -10.56
CA SER A 151 -1.33 -2.65 -11.00
C SER A 151 -1.64 -2.54 -12.48
N SER A 152 -1.41 -3.62 -13.22
CA SER A 152 -1.84 -3.75 -14.61
C SER A 152 -3.27 -4.28 -14.75
N GLY A 153 -3.87 -4.74 -13.64
CA GLY A 153 -5.19 -5.38 -13.63
C GLY A 153 -5.17 -6.85 -14.05
N ILE A 154 -4.01 -7.40 -14.43
CA ILE A 154 -3.87 -8.84 -14.75
C ILE A 154 -4.25 -9.69 -13.54
N GLY A 155 -3.85 -9.28 -12.33
CA GLY A 155 -4.22 -9.95 -11.09
C GLY A 155 -5.73 -9.90 -10.83
N ALA A 156 -6.39 -8.79 -11.21
CA ALA A 156 -7.84 -8.65 -11.07
C ALA A 156 -8.60 -9.56 -12.04
N VAL A 157 -8.18 -9.60 -13.31
CA VAL A 157 -8.81 -10.46 -14.32
C VAL A 157 -8.57 -11.94 -14.00
N GLY A 158 -7.33 -12.31 -13.69
CA GLY A 158 -6.97 -13.68 -13.32
C GLY A 158 -7.67 -14.12 -12.03
N GLY A 159 -7.70 -13.25 -11.03
CA GLY A 159 -8.39 -13.49 -9.76
C GLY A 159 -9.90 -13.61 -9.91
N ALA A 160 -10.53 -12.79 -10.76
CA ALA A 160 -11.96 -12.87 -11.03
C ALA A 160 -12.35 -14.15 -11.77
N ALA A 161 -11.56 -14.54 -12.78
CA ALA A 161 -11.77 -15.80 -13.50
C ALA A 161 -11.62 -17.00 -12.56
N ALA A 162 -10.53 -17.05 -11.78
CA ALA A 162 -10.33 -18.12 -10.80
C ALA A 162 -11.44 -18.13 -9.74
N GLY A 163 -11.75 -16.99 -9.13
CA GLY A 163 -12.79 -16.88 -8.10
C GLY A 163 -14.19 -17.21 -8.61
N GLY A 164 -14.52 -16.86 -9.85
CA GLY A 164 -15.79 -17.21 -10.49
C GLY A 164 -15.92 -18.71 -10.77
N LEU A 165 -14.84 -19.34 -11.26
CA LEU A 165 -14.78 -20.79 -11.51
C LEU A 165 -14.84 -21.61 -10.22
N LEU A 166 -14.12 -21.18 -9.17
CA LEU A 166 -14.22 -21.81 -7.86
C LEU A 166 -15.63 -21.59 -7.28
N GLY A 167 -16.15 -20.36 -7.30
CA GLY A 167 -17.49 -20.04 -6.76
C GLY A 167 -18.62 -20.83 -7.40
N ASN A 168 -18.53 -21.09 -8.72
CA ASN A 168 -19.50 -21.90 -9.46
C ASN A 168 -19.58 -23.36 -8.95
N GLN A 169 -18.48 -23.91 -8.44
CA GLN A 169 -18.40 -25.31 -7.98
C GLN A 169 -19.03 -25.51 -6.60
N PHE A 170 -19.05 -24.47 -5.75
CA PHE A 170 -19.63 -24.55 -4.41
C PHE A 170 -21.14 -24.21 -4.37
N GLY A 171 -21.68 -23.61 -5.44
CA GLY A 171 -23.11 -23.32 -5.56
C GLY A 171 -23.93 -24.48 -6.15
N HIS A 172 -25.23 -24.51 -5.84
CA HIS A 172 -26.21 -25.41 -6.46
C HIS A 172 -27.36 -24.59 -7.06
N GLY A 173 -27.92 -25.05 -8.18
CA GLY A 173 -29.01 -24.34 -8.88
C GLY A 173 -28.67 -22.87 -9.12
N ASN A 174 -29.58 -21.97 -8.73
CA ASN A 174 -29.41 -20.52 -8.82
C ASN A 174 -28.32 -19.95 -7.89
N GLY A 175 -27.92 -20.71 -6.87
CA GLY A 175 -26.82 -20.33 -5.97
C GLY A 175 -25.46 -20.31 -6.68
N ARG A 176 -25.31 -21.02 -7.80
CA ARG A 176 -24.10 -21.01 -8.64
C ARG A 176 -23.80 -19.62 -9.19
N THR A 177 -24.79 -19.00 -9.83
CA THR A 177 -24.64 -17.67 -10.42
C THR A 177 -24.31 -16.62 -9.37
N ALA A 178 -25.02 -16.65 -8.23
CA ALA A 178 -24.73 -15.75 -7.12
C ALA A 178 -23.31 -15.93 -6.58
N MET A 179 -22.88 -17.18 -6.35
CA MET A 179 -21.53 -17.47 -5.86
C MET A 179 -20.45 -17.15 -6.89
N THR A 180 -20.70 -17.31 -8.18
CA THR A 180 -19.76 -16.91 -9.24
C THR A 180 -19.57 -15.40 -9.28
N ILE A 181 -20.64 -14.60 -9.18
CA ILE A 181 -20.53 -13.13 -9.15
C ILE A 181 -19.76 -12.69 -7.92
N ILE A 182 -20.11 -13.23 -6.74
CA ILE A 182 -19.41 -12.94 -5.49
C ILE A 182 -17.93 -13.35 -5.58
N GLY A 183 -17.65 -14.55 -6.08
CA GLY A 183 -16.30 -15.09 -6.24
C GLY A 183 -15.47 -14.29 -7.24
N ALA A 184 -16.06 -13.84 -8.34
CA ALA A 184 -15.39 -13.02 -9.35
C ALA A 184 -15.05 -11.62 -8.80
N LEU A 185 -16.00 -10.97 -8.12
CA LEU A 185 -15.75 -9.67 -7.49
C LEU A 185 -14.71 -9.78 -6.37
N GLY A 186 -14.84 -10.77 -5.49
CA GLY A 186 -13.89 -11.01 -4.41
C GLY A 186 -12.49 -11.37 -4.93
N GLY A 187 -12.41 -12.26 -5.91
CA GLY A 187 -11.17 -12.67 -6.55
C GLY A 187 -10.50 -11.54 -7.33
N GLY A 188 -11.27 -10.67 -7.99
CA GLY A 188 -10.74 -9.53 -8.71
C GLY A 188 -10.15 -8.45 -7.81
N LEU A 189 -10.85 -8.10 -6.72
CA LEU A 189 -10.35 -7.12 -5.75
C LEU A 189 -9.12 -7.64 -5.01
N ALA A 190 -9.16 -8.90 -4.57
CA ALA A 190 -8.02 -9.55 -3.92
C ALA A 190 -6.83 -9.67 -4.87
N GLY A 191 -7.06 -10.08 -6.12
CA GLY A 191 -6.03 -10.25 -7.13
C GLY A 191 -5.31 -8.96 -7.49
N ASN A 192 -6.04 -7.84 -7.58
CA ASN A 192 -5.46 -6.50 -7.79
C ASN A 192 -4.50 -6.11 -6.66
N GLN A 193 -4.89 -6.37 -5.40
CA GLN A 193 -4.09 -6.02 -4.24
C GLN A 193 -2.83 -6.90 -4.14
N VAL A 194 -2.96 -8.19 -4.43
CA VAL A 194 -1.82 -9.11 -4.51
C VAL A 194 -0.85 -8.65 -5.59
N GLU A 195 -1.34 -8.25 -6.77
CA GLU A 195 -0.49 -7.75 -7.84
C GLU A 195 0.34 -6.54 -7.39
N LYS A 196 -0.26 -5.52 -6.76
CA LYS A 196 0.46 -4.34 -6.24
C LYS A 196 1.53 -4.71 -5.22
N GLN A 197 1.25 -5.71 -4.39
CA GLN A 197 2.17 -6.16 -3.36
C GLN A 197 3.34 -6.96 -3.93
N VAL A 198 3.07 -7.82 -4.92
CA VAL A 198 4.08 -8.62 -5.62
C VAL A 198 4.97 -7.74 -6.50
N ARG A 199 4.38 -6.72 -7.13
CA ARG A 199 5.10 -5.71 -7.91
C ARG A 199 5.66 -4.57 -7.05
N ALA A 200 5.59 -4.66 -5.73
CA ALA A 200 6.11 -3.60 -4.86
C ALA A 200 7.62 -3.48 -5.01
N GLU A 201 8.09 -2.27 -5.25
CA GLU A 201 9.51 -1.94 -5.37
C GLU A 201 10.03 -1.40 -4.05
N THR A 202 11.32 -1.61 -3.79
CA THR A 202 11.99 -1.07 -2.59
C THR A 202 12.98 -0.01 -3.03
N ASP A 203 12.66 1.23 -2.71
CA ASP A 203 13.57 2.37 -2.85
C ASP A 203 14.41 2.52 -1.59
N TYR A 204 15.62 3.04 -1.71
CA TYR A 204 16.46 3.35 -0.56
C TYR A 204 16.75 4.83 -0.51
N GLN A 205 16.40 5.47 0.61
CA GLN A 205 16.81 6.84 0.89
C GLN A 205 18.08 6.84 1.74
N VAL A 206 19.14 7.42 1.17
CA VAL A 206 20.42 7.63 1.85
C VAL A 206 20.47 9.08 2.29
N GLN A 207 20.45 9.30 3.60
CA GLN A 207 20.65 10.63 4.17
C GLN A 207 22.13 10.80 4.48
N VAL A 208 22.70 11.90 4.00
CA VAL A 208 24.10 12.27 4.16
C VAL A 208 24.16 13.60 4.90
N GLN A 209 24.84 13.61 6.04
CA GLN A 209 25.22 14.83 6.73
C GLN A 209 26.53 15.33 6.12
N MET A 210 26.45 16.47 5.44
CA MET A 210 27.61 17.12 4.83
C MET A 210 28.51 17.73 5.92
N GLU A 211 29.81 17.83 5.65
CA GLU A 211 30.75 18.50 6.56
C GLU A 211 30.46 20.00 6.70
N SER A 212 29.75 20.59 5.73
CA SER A 212 29.22 21.95 5.81
C SER A 212 28.05 22.11 6.80
N GLY A 213 27.53 21.00 7.35
CA GLY A 213 26.40 20.97 8.29
C GLY A 213 25.02 20.78 7.62
N ALA A 214 24.93 20.82 6.29
CA ALA A 214 23.69 20.55 5.57
C ALA A 214 23.39 19.03 5.50
N THR A 215 22.12 18.64 5.40
CA THR A 215 21.72 17.24 5.12
C THR A 215 21.23 17.13 3.69
N ARG A 216 21.67 16.09 2.97
CA ARG A 216 21.21 15.77 1.61
C ARG A 216 20.68 14.34 1.55
N THR A 217 19.60 14.15 0.79
CA THR A 217 18.97 12.84 0.60
C THR A 217 19.17 12.38 -0.83
N PHE A 218 19.65 11.15 -1.00
CA PHE A 218 19.81 10.49 -2.29
C PHE A 218 18.92 9.26 -2.35
N THR A 219 18.15 9.12 -3.43
CA THR A 219 17.22 8.01 -3.61
C THR A 219 17.81 7.01 -4.60
N TYR A 220 17.84 5.74 -4.21
CA TYR A 220 18.25 4.62 -5.06
C TYR A 220 17.03 3.76 -5.36
N HIS A 221 16.69 3.67 -6.65
CA HIS A 221 15.53 2.93 -7.10
C HIS A 221 15.84 1.46 -7.29
N ASN A 222 15.11 0.59 -6.59
CA ASN A 222 15.19 -0.87 -6.69
C ASN A 222 16.62 -1.45 -6.61
N GLN A 223 17.53 -0.72 -5.97
CA GLN A 223 18.95 -1.08 -5.83
C GLN A 223 19.45 -0.70 -4.45
N GLN A 224 20.00 -1.67 -3.73
CA GLN A 224 20.65 -1.44 -2.45
C GLN A 224 21.89 -0.54 -2.67
N PRO A 225 21.98 0.63 -2.02
CA PRO A 225 23.18 1.46 -2.11
C PRO A 225 24.39 0.70 -1.50
N PRO A 226 25.60 0.85 -2.06
CA PRO A 226 26.81 0.21 -1.54
C PRO A 226 27.31 0.85 -0.23
N PHE A 227 26.52 1.74 0.37
CA PHE A 227 26.92 2.54 1.51
C PHE A 227 26.20 2.15 2.79
N GLY A 228 26.93 2.11 3.90
CA GLY A 228 26.41 1.86 5.24
C GLY A 228 26.29 3.14 6.08
N GLN A 229 25.49 3.09 7.14
CA GLN A 229 25.46 4.16 8.14
C GLN A 229 26.85 4.37 8.75
N GLY A 230 27.26 5.64 8.91
CA GLY A 230 28.57 6.04 9.42
C GLY A 230 29.68 6.08 8.36
N GLN A 231 29.43 5.65 7.12
CA GLN A 231 30.43 5.68 6.07
C GLN A 231 30.67 7.10 5.56
N ARG A 232 31.95 7.46 5.36
CA ARG A 232 32.33 8.70 4.69
C ARG A 232 32.11 8.57 3.19
N VAL A 233 31.50 9.60 2.64
CA VAL A 233 31.14 9.68 1.22
C VAL A 233 31.46 11.07 0.71
N ARG A 234 31.65 11.16 -0.60
CA ARG A 234 31.74 12.44 -1.31
C ARG A 234 30.77 12.43 -2.48
N ILE A 235 30.31 13.63 -2.84
CA ILE A 235 29.42 13.84 -3.97
C ILE A 235 30.26 14.19 -5.19
N GLU A 236 30.23 13.34 -6.21
CA GLU A 236 30.89 13.55 -7.50
C GLU A 236 29.83 13.51 -8.60
N ASN A 237 29.73 14.55 -9.43
CA ASN A 237 28.76 14.62 -10.53
C ASN A 237 27.29 14.34 -10.13
N GLY A 238 26.92 14.64 -8.88
CA GLY A 238 25.58 14.39 -8.34
C GLY A 238 25.33 12.96 -7.86
N THR A 239 26.32 12.07 -7.92
CA THR A 239 26.27 10.72 -7.33
C THR A 239 27.13 10.64 -6.07
N LEU A 240 26.81 9.69 -5.20
CA LEU A 240 27.63 9.39 -4.01
C LEU A 240 28.72 8.39 -4.39
N VAL A 241 29.95 8.68 -3.97
CA VAL A 241 31.08 7.75 -4.05
C VAL A 241 31.73 7.62 -2.68
N GLY A 242 32.41 6.51 -2.43
CA GLY A 242 33.18 6.31 -1.20
C GLY A 242 34.30 7.35 -1.11
N ALA A 243 34.47 7.96 0.08
CA ALA A 243 35.55 8.89 0.33
C ALA A 243 36.89 8.18 0.40
#